data_AF-A0A8J2UEM8-F1
#
_entry.id   AF-A0A8J2UEM8-F1
#
_cell.length_a   1.000
_cell.length_b   1.000
_cell.length_c   1.000
_cell.angle_alpha   90.00
_cell.angle_beta   90.00
_cell.angle_gamma   90.00
#
_symmetry.space_group_name_H-M   'P 1'
#
loop_
_entity.id
_entity.type
_entity.pdbx_description
1 polymer ?
#
loop_
_entity_poly.entity_id
_entity_poly.type
_entity_poly.pdbx_seq_one_letter_code
_entity_poly.pdbx_strand_id
1 'polypeptide(L)'
;MEQEKEMTGQESLELITRMIKRARRDYLNSGLSALLWGTVIPICSLVTFANYYLKWPALDYIWLLTIVAVVPQVVIAVRERKGKRYRSYDEDHLGGIWISFGIAVWLLTFVFGRYPVNGEGAIYLTLYGVPTFATGYTRGFRPMLLGGLACWALAVVSLYCNYPYTMLCIAAGALLAWFIPGLILRKCYLKAKEKHV
;
A
#
# COMPACT_ATOMS: atom_id res chain seq x y z
N MET A 1 5.32 53.85 8.28
CA MET A 1 6.02 52.88 7.39
C MET A 1 5.32 51.55 7.53
N GLU A 2 5.36 50.75 6.46
CA GLU A 2 4.63 49.48 6.23
C GLU A 2 3.18 49.65 5.75
N GLN A 3 3.04 49.98 4.47
CA GLN A 3 1.81 49.78 3.69
C GLN A 3 1.67 48.29 3.35
N GLU A 4 0.48 47.75 3.64
CA GLU A 4 0.01 46.46 3.12
C GLU A 4 0.20 46.43 1.60
N LYS A 5 1.10 45.56 1.13
CA LYS A 5 1.30 45.34 -0.30
C LYS A 5 0.27 44.31 -0.75
N GLU A 6 -0.82 44.81 -1.34
CA GLU A 6 -1.84 43.98 -1.99
C GLU A 6 -1.17 43.02 -2.98
N MET A 7 -1.43 41.71 -2.81
CA MET A 7 -0.97 40.69 -3.74
C MET A 7 -1.61 40.95 -5.11
N THR A 8 -0.79 41.35 -6.08
CA THR A 8 -1.23 41.53 -7.47
C THR A 8 -1.81 40.21 -7.98
N GLY A 9 -2.93 40.27 -8.71
CA GLY A 9 -3.64 39.08 -9.22
C GLY A 9 -2.76 38.09 -10.00
N GLN A 10 -1.58 38.52 -10.48
CA GLN A 10 -0.55 37.67 -11.07
C GLN A 10 0.12 36.73 -10.06
N GLU A 11 0.39 37.13 -8.81
CA GLU A 11 0.95 36.24 -7.78
C GLU A 11 -0.07 35.20 -7.32
N SER A 12 -1.36 35.55 -7.25
CA SER A 12 -2.45 34.59 -6.98
C SER A 12 -2.66 33.61 -8.14
N LEU A 13 -2.58 34.07 -9.39
CA LEU A 13 -2.62 33.19 -10.56
C LEU A 13 -1.37 32.31 -10.63
N GLU A 14 -0.20 32.82 -10.22
CA GLU A 14 1.03 32.06 -10.14
C GLU A 14 1.01 31.05 -8.98
N LEU A 15 0.39 31.37 -7.84
CA LEU A 15 0.15 30.46 -6.73
C LEU A 15 -0.84 29.35 -7.13
N ILE A 16 -1.93 29.70 -7.81
CA ILE A 16 -2.89 28.74 -8.37
C ILE A 16 -2.22 27.91 -9.47
N THR A 17 -1.37 28.50 -10.31
CA THR A 17 -0.58 27.79 -11.32
C THR A 17 0.49 26.90 -10.68
N ARG A 18 1.05 27.27 -9.52
CA ARG A 18 1.94 26.43 -8.71
C ARG A 18 1.16 25.32 -8.01
N MET A 19 -0.05 25.57 -7.50
CA MET A 19 -0.93 24.53 -6.94
C MET A 19 -1.44 23.56 -8.01
N ILE A 20 -1.72 24.04 -9.23
CA ILE A 20 -2.08 23.22 -10.40
C ILE A 20 -0.84 22.50 -10.98
N LYS A 21 0.34 23.15 -11.06
CA LYS A 21 1.61 22.51 -11.47
C LYS A 21 2.14 21.51 -10.43
N ARG A 22 1.81 21.68 -9.14
CA ARG A 22 2.13 20.73 -8.05
C ARG A 22 1.12 19.57 -8.02
N ALA A 23 -0.13 19.81 -8.43
CA ALA A 23 -1.12 18.77 -8.72
C ALA A 23 -0.86 17.99 -10.04
N ARG A 24 -0.04 18.54 -10.96
CA ARG A 24 0.29 17.97 -12.29
C ARG A 24 1.58 17.17 -12.36
N ARG A 25 2.40 17.14 -11.31
CA ARG A 25 3.75 16.53 -11.37
C ARG A 25 3.67 15.04 -11.00
N ASP A 26 3.77 14.15 -11.99
CA ASP A 26 4.41 12.81 -11.97
C ASP A 26 4.21 11.83 -10.79
N TYR A 27 3.19 12.02 -9.95
CA TYR A 27 3.01 11.25 -8.71
C TYR A 27 1.88 10.24 -8.72
N LEU A 28 1.25 10.01 -9.87
CA LEU A 28 0.42 8.82 -10.04
C LEU A 28 1.37 7.66 -10.37
N ASN A 29 2.03 7.12 -9.33
CA ASN A 29 2.37 5.70 -9.38
C ASN A 29 1.09 4.99 -9.81
N SER A 30 1.18 4.06 -10.75
CA SER A 30 0.03 3.54 -11.49
C SER A 30 -1.07 2.89 -10.64
N GLY A 31 -0.84 2.78 -9.33
CA GLY A 31 -1.62 1.96 -8.40
C GLY A 31 -1.45 0.47 -8.65
N LEU A 32 -0.65 0.05 -9.64
CA LEU A 32 -0.47 -1.35 -10.00
C LEU A 32 0.11 -2.15 -8.84
N SER A 33 1.16 -1.65 -8.17
CA SER A 33 1.74 -2.35 -7.02
C SER A 33 0.75 -2.49 -5.85
N ALA A 34 0.03 -1.42 -5.52
CA ALA A 34 -0.98 -1.46 -4.45
C ALA A 34 -2.15 -2.38 -4.81
N LEU A 35 -2.59 -2.37 -6.07
CA LEU A 35 -3.63 -3.28 -6.56
C LEU A 35 -3.18 -4.74 -6.54
N LEU A 36 -1.94 -5.01 -6.95
CA LEU A 36 -1.38 -6.36 -6.96
C LEU A 36 -1.34 -6.95 -5.55
N TRP A 37 -0.78 -6.24 -4.58
CA TRP A 37 -0.76 -6.72 -3.20
C TRP A 37 -2.14 -6.71 -2.54
N GLY A 38 -2.98 -5.74 -2.91
CA GLY A 38 -4.37 -5.64 -2.49
C GLY A 38 -5.28 -6.73 -3.07
N THR A 39 -4.88 -7.49 -4.08
CA THR A 39 -5.60 -8.68 -4.55
C THR A 39 -4.96 -9.97 -4.08
N VAL A 40 -3.63 -10.08 -4.19
CA VAL A 40 -2.90 -11.29 -3.84
C VAL A 40 -3.09 -11.67 -2.37
N ILE A 41 -2.91 -10.73 -1.45
CA ILE A 41 -3.01 -11.04 -0.01
C ILE A 41 -4.43 -11.45 0.41
N PRO A 42 -5.50 -10.74 0.01
CA PRO A 42 -6.86 -11.20 0.30
C PRO A 42 -7.17 -12.56 -0.33
N ILE A 43 -6.74 -12.84 -1.56
CA ILE A 43 -6.93 -14.16 -2.19
C ILE A 43 -6.23 -15.25 -1.37
N CYS A 44 -4.95 -15.08 -1.05
CA CYS A 44 -4.21 -16.05 -0.23
C CYS A 44 -4.88 -16.28 1.13
N SER A 45 -5.35 -15.21 1.76
CA SER A 45 -5.99 -15.27 3.08
C SER A 45 -7.36 -15.97 3.03
N LEU A 46 -8.19 -15.65 2.03
CA LEU A 46 -9.49 -16.29 1.82
C LEU A 46 -9.36 -17.77 1.47
N VAL A 47 -8.38 -18.11 0.63
CA VAL A 47 -8.09 -19.50 0.27
C VAL A 47 -7.59 -20.28 1.48
N THR A 48 -6.72 -19.70 2.32
CA THR A 48 -6.26 -20.32 3.58
C THR A 48 -7.43 -20.55 4.53
N PHE A 49 -8.34 -19.57 4.65
CA PHE A 49 -9.56 -19.69 5.45
C PHE A 49 -10.47 -20.82 4.92
N ALA A 50 -10.68 -20.92 3.61
CA ALA A 50 -11.47 -21.98 3.00
C ALA A 50 -10.79 -23.35 3.20
N ASN A 51 -9.46 -23.43 3.06
CA ASN A 51 -8.72 -24.67 3.21
C ASN A 51 -8.80 -25.25 4.62
N TYR A 52 -8.96 -24.40 5.64
CA TYR A 52 -9.20 -24.86 7.01
C TYR A 52 -10.39 -25.83 7.11
N TYR A 53 -11.45 -25.59 6.32
CA TYR A 53 -12.63 -26.44 6.28
C TYR A 53 -12.55 -27.56 5.23
N LEU A 54 -11.92 -27.30 4.08
CA LEU A 54 -11.80 -28.25 2.95
C LEU A 54 -10.68 -29.30 3.12
N LYS A 55 -9.65 -29.00 3.91
CA LYS A 55 -8.49 -29.86 4.20
C LYS A 55 -7.82 -30.46 2.95
N TRP A 56 -7.61 -29.64 1.94
CA TRP A 56 -6.99 -30.05 0.68
C TRP A 56 -5.49 -29.72 0.69
N PRO A 57 -4.58 -30.71 0.56
CA PRO A 57 -3.13 -30.50 0.72
C PRO A 57 -2.52 -29.52 -0.29
N ALA A 58 -3.13 -29.38 -1.47
CA ALA A 58 -2.65 -28.47 -2.50
C ALA A 58 -2.81 -26.99 -2.11
N LEU A 59 -3.79 -26.67 -1.26
CA LEU A 59 -4.13 -25.28 -0.88
C LEU A 59 -3.26 -24.75 0.26
N ASP A 60 -2.52 -25.61 0.97
CA ASP A 60 -1.54 -25.18 1.98
C ASP A 60 -0.38 -24.40 1.36
N TYR A 61 -0.08 -24.66 0.08
CA TYR A 61 0.97 -23.99 -0.67
C TYR A 61 0.54 -22.64 -1.29
N ILE A 62 -0.67 -22.15 -1.00
CA ILE A 62 -1.19 -20.91 -1.60
C ILE A 62 -0.29 -19.69 -1.35
N TRP A 63 0.42 -19.66 -0.22
CA TRP A 63 1.34 -18.57 0.12
C TRP A 63 2.56 -18.50 -0.80
N LEU A 64 2.90 -19.56 -1.56
CA LEU A 64 3.90 -19.50 -2.64
C LEU A 64 3.52 -18.48 -3.72
N LEU A 65 2.22 -18.20 -3.90
CA LEU A 65 1.73 -17.18 -4.81
C LEU A 65 2.30 -15.80 -4.47
N THR A 66 2.54 -15.50 -3.19
CA THR A 66 3.17 -14.24 -2.77
C THR A 66 4.61 -14.12 -3.26
N ILE A 67 5.37 -15.23 -3.29
CA ILE A 67 6.74 -15.28 -3.84
C ILE A 67 6.68 -15.07 -5.35
N VAL A 68 5.77 -15.76 -6.04
CA VAL A 68 5.56 -15.58 -7.49
C VAL A 68 5.16 -14.14 -7.79
N ALA A 69 4.36 -13.49 -6.95
CA ALA A 69 3.92 -12.10 -7.08
C ALA A 69 5.05 -11.07 -6.90
N VAL A 70 6.20 -11.44 -6.31
CA VAL A 70 7.38 -10.57 -6.27
C VAL A 70 7.92 -10.31 -7.67
N VAL A 71 7.87 -11.29 -8.58
CA VAL A 71 8.35 -11.13 -9.96
C VAL A 71 7.62 -10.02 -10.71
N PRO A 72 6.28 -10.03 -10.86
CA PRO A 72 5.56 -8.93 -11.49
C PRO A 72 5.72 -7.62 -10.71
N GLN A 73 5.84 -7.65 -9.38
CA GLN A 73 6.10 -6.46 -8.58
C GLN A 73 7.44 -5.80 -8.94
N VAL A 74 8.51 -6.57 -9.12
CA VAL A 74 9.82 -6.05 -9.57
C VAL A 74 9.71 -5.51 -10.98
N VAL A 75 9.02 -6.21 -11.89
CA VAL A 75 8.82 -5.74 -13.27
C VAL A 75 8.07 -4.41 -13.29
N ILE A 76 6.99 -4.27 -12.50
CA ILE A 76 6.24 -3.01 -12.36
C ILE A 76 7.17 -1.92 -11.81
N ALA A 77 7.91 -2.20 -10.74
CA ALA A 77 8.83 -1.23 -10.13
C ALA A 77 9.91 -0.75 -11.11
N VAL A 78 10.49 -1.65 -11.92
CA VAL A 78 11.48 -1.30 -12.95
C VAL A 78 10.85 -0.48 -14.08
N ARG A 79 9.64 -0.85 -14.54
CA ARG A 79 8.92 -0.09 -15.58
C ARG A 79 8.57 1.32 -15.11
N GLU A 80 8.07 1.47 -13.89
CA GLU A 80 7.76 2.77 -13.31
C GLU A 80 9.02 3.61 -13.10
N ARG A 81 10.14 3.00 -12.70
CA ARG A 81 11.43 3.69 -12.59
C ARG A 81 11.96 4.19 -13.94
N LYS A 82 11.80 3.43 -15.02
CA LYS A 82 12.25 3.83 -16.37
C LYS A 82 11.42 4.97 -16.97
N GLY A 83 10.16 5.12 -16.54
CA GLY A 83 9.28 6.19 -17.01
C GLY A 83 9.47 7.55 -16.33
N LYS A 84 10.21 7.62 -15.22
CA LYS A 84 10.42 8.86 -14.45
C LYS A 84 11.78 9.49 -14.76
N ARG A 85 11.76 10.76 -15.17
CA ARG A 85 12.98 11.53 -15.54
C ARG A 85 13.68 12.18 -14.33
N TYR A 86 13.06 12.19 -13.16
CA TYR A 86 13.61 12.76 -11.92
C TYR A 86 13.07 12.04 -10.68
N ARG A 87 13.94 11.72 -9.71
CA ARG A 87 13.54 11.24 -8.37
C ARG A 87 13.43 12.43 -7.43
N SER A 88 12.33 12.52 -6.72
CA SER A 88 12.21 13.51 -5.65
C SER A 88 12.66 12.93 -4.31
N TYR A 89 13.17 13.77 -3.43
CA TYR A 89 13.66 13.41 -2.10
C TYR A 89 12.62 12.62 -1.28
N ASP A 90 11.33 12.97 -1.39
CA ASP A 90 10.23 12.26 -0.73
C ASP A 90 10.05 10.80 -1.20
N GLU A 91 10.42 10.49 -2.45
CA GLU A 91 10.32 9.14 -3.01
C GLU A 91 11.42 8.21 -2.48
N ASP A 92 12.62 8.73 -2.24
CA ASP A 92 13.73 7.94 -1.71
C ASP A 92 13.46 7.53 -0.26
N HIS A 93 12.88 8.43 0.54
CA HIS A 93 12.47 8.13 1.93
C HIS A 93 11.37 7.07 1.99
N LEU A 94 10.33 7.20 1.14
CA LEU A 94 9.28 6.20 1.04
C LEU A 94 9.81 4.85 0.53
N GLY A 95 10.76 4.87 -0.41
CA GLY A 95 11.44 3.66 -0.85
C GLY A 95 12.14 2.92 0.30
N GLY A 96 12.85 3.66 1.16
CA GLY A 96 13.48 3.11 2.37
C GLY A 96 12.47 2.46 3.34
N ILE A 97 11.32 3.09 3.54
CA ILE A 97 10.23 2.55 4.37
C ILE A 97 9.68 1.24 3.78
N TRP A 98 9.49 1.17 2.46
CA TRP A 98 9.00 -0.05 1.81
C TRP A 98 10.04 -1.19 1.79
N ILE A 99 11.32 -0.88 1.64
CA ILE A 99 12.40 -1.87 1.70
C ILE A 99 12.54 -2.43 3.12
N SER A 100 12.57 -1.56 4.13
CA SER A 100 12.61 -1.99 5.54
C SER A 100 11.40 -2.83 5.92
N PHE A 101 10.20 -2.44 5.45
CA PHE A 101 9.00 -3.25 5.57
C PHE A 101 9.14 -4.65 4.95
N GLY A 102 9.63 -4.74 3.70
CA GLY A 102 9.83 -6.02 3.03
C GLY A 102 10.82 -6.93 3.75
N ILE A 103 11.93 -6.37 4.26
CA ILE A 103 12.91 -7.10 5.06
C ILE A 103 12.27 -7.59 6.37
N ALA A 104 11.51 -6.74 7.06
CA ALA A 104 10.84 -7.10 8.30
C ALA A 104 9.81 -8.23 8.10
N VAL A 105 9.00 -8.18 7.02
CA VAL A 105 8.07 -9.28 6.68
C VAL A 105 8.83 -10.58 6.46
N TRP A 106 9.91 -10.55 5.68
CA TRP A 106 10.70 -11.75 5.39
C TRP A 106 11.33 -12.36 6.65
N LEU A 107 11.89 -11.53 7.53
CA LEU A 107 12.44 -11.97 8.81
C LEU A 107 11.36 -12.56 9.71
N LEU A 108 10.20 -11.92 9.84
CA LEU A 108 9.08 -12.43 10.64
C LEU A 108 8.56 -13.77 10.11
N THR A 109 8.43 -13.92 8.78
CA THR A 109 8.07 -15.21 8.17
C THR A 109 9.07 -16.29 8.54
N PHE A 110 10.36 -15.99 8.53
CA PHE A 110 11.39 -16.94 8.95
C PHE A 110 11.31 -17.28 10.45
N VAL A 111 11.09 -16.28 11.31
CA VAL A 111 10.95 -16.48 12.77
C VAL A 111 9.73 -17.33 13.09
N PHE A 112 8.56 -17.01 12.55
CA PHE A 112 7.32 -17.77 12.79
C PHE A 112 7.37 -19.18 12.21
N GLY A 113 8.11 -19.38 11.11
CA GLY A 113 8.38 -20.71 10.57
C GLY A 113 9.23 -21.59 11.51
N ARG A 114 9.95 -21.02 12.47
CA ARG A 114 10.74 -21.76 13.48
C ARG A 114 10.05 -21.82 14.84
N TYR A 115 9.36 -20.76 15.21
CA TYR A 115 8.65 -20.64 16.48
C TYR A 115 7.21 -20.27 16.20
N PRO A 116 6.24 -21.20 16.29
CA PRO A 116 4.84 -20.87 16.09
C PRO A 116 4.39 -19.91 17.20
N VAL A 117 3.96 -18.71 16.81
CA VAL A 117 3.50 -17.67 17.74
C VAL A 117 1.99 -17.50 17.60
N ASN A 118 1.29 -17.47 18.72
CA ASN A 118 -0.13 -17.14 18.74
C ASN A 118 -0.31 -15.65 18.38
N GLY A 119 -1.17 -15.36 17.41
CA GLY A 119 -1.46 -13.99 16.98
C GLY A 119 -0.57 -13.44 15.86
N GLU A 120 0.07 -14.31 15.07
CA GLU A 120 0.86 -13.91 13.88
C GLU A 120 0.13 -12.90 12.97
N GLY A 121 -1.19 -13.05 12.81
CA GLY A 121 -1.99 -12.15 11.97
C GLY A 121 -2.04 -10.71 12.49
N ALA A 122 -2.09 -10.52 13.81
CA ALA A 122 -2.04 -9.19 14.42
C ALA A 122 -0.68 -8.53 14.20
N ILE A 123 0.40 -9.31 14.25
CA ILE A 123 1.76 -8.82 14.01
C ILE A 123 1.93 -8.39 12.56
N TYR A 124 1.47 -9.20 11.60
CA TYR A 124 1.49 -8.83 10.18
C TYR A 124 0.64 -7.60 9.89
N LEU A 125 -0.58 -7.51 10.43
CA LEU A 125 -1.45 -6.32 10.27
C LEU A 125 -0.81 -5.06 10.85
N THR A 126 -0.16 -5.16 12.00
CA THR A 126 0.58 -4.06 12.61
C THR A 126 1.68 -3.57 11.68
N LEU A 127 2.48 -4.51 11.16
CA LEU A 127 3.57 -4.21 10.25
C LEU A 127 3.06 -3.62 8.92
N TYR A 128 1.96 -4.15 8.37
CA TYR A 128 1.34 -3.67 7.12
C TYR A 128 0.83 -2.23 7.24
N GLY A 129 0.36 -1.85 8.43
CA GLY A 129 -0.12 -0.49 8.70
C GLY A 129 0.97 0.58 8.59
N VAL A 130 2.21 0.26 8.97
CA VAL A 130 3.33 1.23 9.02
C VAL A 130 3.66 1.88 7.66
N PRO A 131 4.06 1.14 6.62
CA PRO A 131 4.39 1.74 5.32
C PRO A 131 3.15 2.37 4.67
N THR A 132 1.97 1.81 4.92
CA THR A 132 0.70 2.29 4.37
C THR A 132 0.35 3.65 4.95
N PHE A 133 0.38 3.78 6.28
CA PHE A 133 0.16 5.04 6.99
C PHE A 133 1.21 6.09 6.60
N ALA A 134 2.49 5.72 6.60
CA ALA A 134 3.59 6.62 6.22
C ALA A 134 3.43 7.13 4.77
N THR A 135 3.02 6.27 3.84
CA THR A 135 2.74 6.66 2.46
C THR A 135 1.53 7.60 2.38
N GLY A 136 0.46 7.32 3.13
CA GLY A 136 -0.71 8.18 3.21
C GLY A 136 -0.40 9.56 3.79
N TYR A 137 0.43 9.61 4.83
CA TYR A 137 0.84 10.85 5.51
C TYR A 137 1.74 11.72 4.62
N THR A 138 2.82 11.16 4.09
CA THR A 138 3.79 11.90 3.27
C THR A 138 3.20 12.35 1.93
N ARG A 139 2.35 11.54 1.30
CA ARG A 139 1.69 11.90 0.02
C ARG A 139 0.36 12.64 0.20
N GLY A 140 -0.08 12.91 1.43
CA GLY A 140 -1.39 13.52 1.71
C GLY A 140 -2.58 12.71 1.19
N PHE A 141 -2.40 11.42 0.94
CA PHE A 141 -3.43 10.55 0.34
C PHE A 141 -4.26 9.88 1.43
N ARG A 142 -5.35 10.55 1.82
CA ARG A 142 -6.26 10.14 2.90
C ARG A 142 -6.73 8.68 2.84
N PRO A 143 -7.09 8.09 1.68
CA PRO A 143 -7.51 6.68 1.63
C PRO A 143 -6.46 5.71 2.16
N MET A 144 -5.19 5.95 1.86
CA MET A 144 -4.08 5.11 2.31
C MET A 144 -3.74 5.35 3.78
N LEU A 145 -3.89 6.59 4.27
CA LEU A 145 -3.75 6.92 5.68
C LEU A 145 -4.82 6.20 6.54
N LEU A 146 -6.09 6.27 6.14
CA LEU A 146 -7.18 5.55 6.79
C LEU A 146 -7.02 4.03 6.69
N GLY A 147 -6.52 3.53 5.56
CA GLY A 147 -6.21 2.11 5.39
C GLY A 147 -5.15 1.60 6.37
N GLY A 148 -4.10 2.38 6.63
CA GLY A 148 -3.09 2.05 7.65
C GLY A 148 -3.66 2.01 9.07
N LEU A 149 -4.49 3.00 9.44
CA LEU A 149 -5.19 3.02 10.73
C LEU A 149 -6.17 1.85 10.87
N ALA A 150 -6.88 1.50 9.80
CA ALA A 150 -7.77 0.34 9.76
C ALA A 150 -7.00 -0.97 9.98
N CYS A 151 -5.79 -1.12 9.40
CA CYS A 151 -4.95 -2.28 9.68
C CYS A 151 -4.59 -2.40 11.17
N TRP A 152 -4.29 -1.28 11.85
CA TRP A 152 -4.00 -1.32 13.29
C TRP A 152 -5.24 -1.62 14.13
N ALA A 153 -6.40 -1.08 13.78
CA ALA A 153 -7.66 -1.45 14.43
C ALA A 153 -7.94 -2.95 14.25
N LEU A 154 -7.78 -3.48 13.03
CA LEU A 154 -7.94 -4.91 12.73
C LEU A 154 -6.88 -5.78 13.41
N ALA A 155 -5.67 -5.26 13.65
CA ALA A 155 -4.64 -5.98 14.39
C ALA A 155 -5.08 -6.22 15.85
N VAL A 156 -5.69 -5.21 16.49
CA VAL A 156 -6.24 -5.36 17.84
C VAL A 156 -7.39 -6.37 17.85
N VAL A 157 -8.32 -6.27 16.88
CA VAL A 157 -9.43 -7.22 16.74
C VAL A 157 -8.91 -8.65 16.52
N SER A 158 -7.87 -8.80 15.72
CA SER A 158 -7.23 -10.08 15.41
C SER A 158 -6.69 -10.80 16.65
N LEU A 159 -6.36 -10.10 17.74
CA LEU A 159 -5.88 -10.73 18.98
C LEU A 159 -6.99 -11.52 19.71
N TYR A 160 -8.24 -11.15 19.47
CA TYR A 160 -9.41 -11.81 20.06
C TYR A 160 -10.02 -12.87 19.12
N CYS A 161 -9.50 -13.00 17.91
CA CYS A 161 -9.97 -13.98 16.93
C CYS A 161 -9.11 -15.25 16.98
N ASN A 162 -9.76 -16.41 17.03
CA ASN A 162 -9.08 -17.69 16.84
C ASN A 162 -8.78 -17.92 15.35
N TYR A 163 -7.74 -18.70 15.06
CA TYR A 163 -7.51 -19.22 13.72
C TYR A 163 -8.72 -20.08 13.30
N PRO A 164 -9.27 -19.95 12.06
CA PRO A 164 -8.73 -19.21 10.91
C PRO A 164 -9.28 -17.78 10.72
N TYR A 165 -10.14 -17.26 11.63
CA TYR A 165 -10.78 -15.95 11.47
C TYR A 165 -9.79 -14.77 11.42
N THR A 166 -8.58 -14.95 11.96
CA THR A 166 -7.47 -14.01 11.81
C THR A 166 -7.09 -13.77 10.34
N MET A 167 -7.26 -14.76 9.45
CA MET A 167 -7.02 -14.63 8.01
C MET A 167 -8.04 -13.70 7.35
N LEU A 168 -9.29 -13.66 7.85
CA LEU A 168 -10.28 -12.69 7.37
C LEU A 168 -9.91 -11.25 7.76
N CYS A 169 -9.33 -11.07 8.94
CA CYS A 169 -8.83 -9.77 9.37
C CYS A 169 -7.67 -9.29 8.47
N ILE A 170 -6.74 -10.19 8.12
CA ILE A 170 -5.66 -9.89 7.17
C ILE A 170 -6.24 -9.52 5.78
N ALA A 171 -7.20 -10.29 5.28
CA ALA A 171 -7.87 -10.01 4.01
C ALA A 171 -8.53 -8.63 4.01
N ALA A 172 -9.30 -8.33 5.06
CA ALA A 172 -9.96 -7.03 5.23
C ALA A 172 -8.93 -5.89 5.30
N GLY A 173 -7.85 -6.07 6.07
CA GLY A 173 -6.76 -5.10 6.18
C GLY A 173 -6.12 -4.80 4.84
N ALA A 174 -5.74 -5.82 4.07
CA ALA A 174 -5.13 -5.64 2.76
C ALA A 174 -6.08 -4.98 1.72
N LEU A 175 -7.37 -5.29 1.78
CA LEU A 175 -8.37 -4.63 0.92
C LEU A 175 -8.48 -3.14 1.24
N LEU A 176 -8.59 -2.78 2.52
CA LEU A 176 -8.71 -1.39 2.97
C LEU A 176 -7.41 -0.60 2.76
N ALA A 177 -6.26 -1.21 3.03
CA ALA A 177 -4.95 -0.57 2.94
C ALA A 177 -4.45 -0.38 1.51
N TRP A 178 -4.67 -1.37 0.63
CA TRP A 178 -4.00 -1.40 -0.68
C TRP A 178 -4.97 -1.53 -1.86
N PHE A 179 -6.04 -2.33 -1.76
CA PHE A 179 -6.96 -2.52 -2.89
C PHE A 179 -7.81 -1.28 -3.18
N ILE A 180 -8.51 -0.74 -2.18
CA ILE A 180 -9.35 0.46 -2.34
C ILE A 180 -8.49 1.67 -2.76
N PRO A 181 -7.37 1.99 -2.07
CA PRO A 181 -6.52 3.10 -2.47
C PRO A 181 -5.90 2.88 -3.85
N GLY A 182 -5.56 1.62 -4.20
CA GLY A 182 -5.05 1.22 -5.50
C GLY A 182 -6.06 1.44 -6.65
N LEU A 183 -7.33 1.11 -6.44
CA LEU A 183 -8.38 1.34 -7.44
C LEU A 183 -8.61 2.83 -7.70
N ILE A 184 -8.62 3.64 -6.63
CA ILE A 184 -8.75 5.09 -6.73
C ILE A 184 -7.57 5.65 -7.53
N LEU A 185 -6.35 5.25 -7.18
CA LEU A 185 -5.13 5.72 -7.84
C LEU A 185 -5.11 5.33 -9.34
N ARG A 186 -5.52 4.10 -9.66
CA ARG A 186 -5.61 3.59 -11.04
C ARG A 186 -6.64 4.37 -11.87
N LYS A 187 -7.82 4.67 -11.30
CA LYS A 187 -8.85 5.47 -11.98
C LYS A 187 -8.35 6.90 -12.25
N CYS A 188 -7.69 7.53 -11.29
CA CYS A 188 -7.08 8.84 -11.48
C CYS A 188 -6.00 8.82 -12.56
N TYR A 189 -5.16 7.78 -12.58
CA TYR A 189 -4.11 7.59 -13.58
C TYR A 189 -4.67 7.46 -15.01
N LEU A 190 -5.70 6.63 -15.21
CA LEU A 190 -6.32 6.46 -16.54
C LEU A 190 -6.95 7.76 -17.04
N LYS A 191 -7.68 8.49 -16.19
CA LYS A 191 -8.26 9.80 -16.56
C LYS A 191 -7.21 10.85 -16.90
N ALA A 192 -6.07 10.85 -16.20
CA ALA A 192 -4.96 11.75 -16.51
C ALA A 192 -4.31 11.40 -17.85
N LYS A 193 -4.20 10.11 -18.18
CA LYS A 193 -3.68 9.64 -19.46
C LYS A 193 -4.59 10.00 -20.64
N GLU A 194 -5.90 9.86 -20.48
CA GLU A 194 -6.90 10.23 -21.51
C GLU A 194 -6.92 11.73 -21.82
N LYS A 195 -6.61 12.61 -20.86
CA LYS A 195 -6.52 14.06 -21.09
C LYS A 195 -5.20 14.52 -21.74
N HIS A 196 -4.24 13.63 -21.89
CA HIS A 196 -2.92 13.90 -22.46
C HIS A 196 -2.68 13.13 -23.77
N VAL A 197 -3.72 12.49 -24.30
CA VAL A 197 -3.84 11.98 -25.68
C VAL A 197 -4.84 12.89 -26.40
#